data_AF-A0A2J7Q1M7-F1
#
_entry.id   AF-A0A2J7Q1M7-F1
#
_cell.length_a   1.000
_cell.length_b   1.000
_cell.length_c   1.000
_cell.angle_alpha   90.00
_cell.angle_beta   90.00
_cell.angle_gamma   90.00
#
_symmetry.space_group_name_H-M   'P 1'
#
loop_
_entity.id
_entity.type
_entity.pdbx_description
1 polymer ?
#
loop_
_entity_poly.entity_id
_entity_poly.type
_entity_poly.pdbx_seq_one_letter_code
_entity_poly.pdbx_strand_id
1 'polypeptide(L)'
;RKRKIDDECRAFNEEWGVKYFFIQSNSKANAVCLICKDTVAVLKEYNIRRHYDTKHASTFSQFKEKQRSDKLESLRRCLRSQQDLFTKANLLSSCLPVVLYGCETWSLTLREEHRVLRRIFGLKRDEVTGGWRKLHNEELHNLYSSPSIIRMIESRRMRWVGHVARMGETSNVCKILVVKPEGGRPQGRPRRRWADNIRVDLIGWDGMDWIDLTQDKDQWRALVNTVMTVTNLRVP
;
A
#
# COMPACT_ATOMS: atom_id res chain seq x y z
N ARG A 1 -7.93 -43.56 29.83
CA ARG A 1 -8.08 -42.24 30.49
C ARG A 1 -7.49 -41.17 29.58
N LYS A 2 -8.29 -40.54 28.69
CA LYS A 2 -7.82 -39.43 27.84
C LYS A 2 -7.68 -38.19 28.73
N ARG A 3 -6.47 -37.63 28.84
CA ARG A 3 -6.21 -36.44 29.68
C ARG A 3 -6.89 -35.23 29.03
N LYS A 4 -7.79 -34.57 29.75
CA LYS A 4 -8.38 -33.29 29.35
C LYS A 4 -7.27 -32.23 29.28
N ILE A 5 -7.36 -31.38 28.26
CA ILE A 5 -6.27 -30.53 27.73
C ILE A 5 -6.27 -29.13 28.37
N ASP A 6 -7.13 -28.85 29.35
CA ASP A 6 -7.50 -27.48 29.68
C ASP A 6 -6.85 -26.87 30.94
N ASP A 7 -6.09 -27.64 31.74
CA ASP A 7 -5.57 -27.15 33.04
C ASP A 7 -4.06 -26.80 33.08
N GLU A 8 -3.34 -26.93 31.97
CA GLU A 8 -1.96 -26.43 31.90
C GLU A 8 -1.98 -25.06 31.22
N CYS A 9 -1.71 -23.99 31.96
CA CYS A 9 -1.31 -22.70 31.39
C CYS A 9 -0.05 -22.90 30.53
N ARG A 10 -0.24 -23.26 29.25
CA ARG A 10 0.80 -23.45 28.23
C ARG A 10 1.34 -22.10 27.77
N ALA A 11 1.92 -21.36 28.70
CA ALA A 11 2.52 -20.07 28.43
C ALA A 11 3.75 -20.24 27.54
N PHE A 12 3.90 -19.32 26.59
CA PHE A 12 5.11 -19.23 25.78
C PHE A 12 6.28 -18.78 26.66
N ASN A 13 7.43 -19.45 26.56
CA ASN A 13 8.64 -19.02 27.25
C ASN A 13 9.51 -18.17 26.29
N GLU A 14 9.82 -16.93 26.70
CA GLU A 14 10.65 -15.99 25.94
C GLU A 14 12.05 -16.54 25.62
N GLU A 15 12.59 -17.44 26.44
CA GLU A 15 13.88 -18.09 26.17
C GLU A 15 13.88 -18.91 24.87
N TRP A 16 12.72 -19.39 24.43
CA TRP A 16 12.58 -20.10 23.15
C TRP A 16 12.88 -19.20 21.96
N GLY A 17 12.82 -17.89 22.12
CA GLY A 17 13.30 -16.93 21.14
C GLY A 17 14.80 -17.08 20.87
N VAL A 18 15.62 -17.06 21.93
CA VAL A 18 17.07 -17.17 21.80
C VAL A 18 17.48 -18.61 21.45
N LYS A 19 16.84 -19.60 22.08
CA LYS A 19 17.18 -21.03 21.90
C LYS A 19 16.74 -21.59 20.55
N TYR A 20 15.59 -21.19 20.01
CA TYR A 20 14.98 -21.83 18.84
C TYR A 20 14.50 -20.86 17.76
N PHE A 21 14.67 -19.54 17.93
CA PHE A 21 14.17 -18.49 17.01
C PHE A 21 12.64 -18.47 16.86
N PHE A 22 11.92 -18.72 17.95
CA PHE A 22 10.46 -18.62 17.98
C PHE A 22 9.96 -17.35 18.67
N ILE A 23 8.81 -16.86 18.25
CA ILE A 23 8.07 -15.81 18.94
C ILE A 23 6.62 -16.22 19.14
N GLN A 24 5.96 -15.66 20.14
CA GLN A 24 4.52 -15.80 20.28
C GLN A 24 3.79 -14.94 19.22
N SER A 25 2.73 -15.47 18.63
CA SER A 25 1.86 -14.73 17.71
C SER A 25 1.06 -13.66 18.47
N ASN A 26 0.58 -12.64 17.74
CA ASN A 26 -0.22 -11.53 18.29
C ASN A 26 -1.50 -12.00 19.00
N SER A 27 -2.10 -13.09 18.52
CA SER A 27 -3.30 -13.70 19.13
C SER A 27 -2.97 -14.54 20.37
N LYS A 28 -1.70 -14.65 20.76
CA LYS A 28 -1.18 -15.47 21.88
C LYS A 28 -1.46 -16.98 21.82
N ALA A 29 -2.22 -17.44 20.83
CA ALA A 29 -2.60 -18.85 20.68
C ALA A 29 -1.48 -19.74 20.13
N ASN A 30 -0.58 -19.18 19.31
CA ASN A 30 0.38 -19.96 18.52
C ASN A 30 1.79 -19.38 18.65
N ALA A 31 2.82 -20.19 18.38
CA ALA A 31 4.20 -19.73 18.19
C ALA A 31 4.59 -19.73 16.71
N VAL A 32 5.39 -18.76 16.28
CA VAL A 32 5.84 -18.58 14.89
C VAL A 32 7.35 -18.75 14.83
N CYS A 33 7.85 -19.58 13.92
CA CYS A 33 9.26 -19.70 13.62
C CYS A 33 9.73 -18.49 12.82
N LEU A 34 10.76 -17.77 13.28
CA LEU A 34 11.26 -16.60 12.58
C LEU A 34 12.09 -16.93 11.33
N ILE A 35 12.58 -18.17 11.21
CA ILE A 35 13.41 -18.62 10.09
C ILE A 35 12.53 -18.98 8.87
N CYS A 36 11.56 -19.89 9.06
CA CYS A 36 10.72 -20.41 7.97
C CYS A 36 9.27 -19.92 7.98
N LYS A 37 8.84 -19.17 9.00
CA LYS A 37 7.47 -18.65 9.18
C LYS A 37 6.40 -19.69 9.49
N ASP A 38 6.78 -20.96 9.70
CA ASP A 38 5.85 -22.00 10.15
C ASP A 38 5.27 -21.69 11.55
N THR A 39 4.01 -22.07 11.75
CA THR A 39 3.28 -21.88 13.01
C THR A 39 3.14 -23.18 13.79
N VAL A 40 3.40 -23.13 15.09
CA VAL A 40 3.17 -24.23 16.03
C VAL A 40 1.98 -23.86 16.92
N ALA A 41 0.89 -24.62 16.79
CA ALA A 41 -0.35 -24.39 17.56
C ALA A 41 -0.24 -24.82 19.03
N VAL A 42 0.56 -25.84 19.32
CA VAL A 42 0.72 -26.36 20.69
C VAL A 42 2.03 -25.84 21.29
N LEU A 43 1.89 -24.87 22.19
CA LEU A 43 2.98 -24.19 22.91
C LEU A 43 3.67 -25.13 23.92
N LYS A 44 4.47 -26.05 23.41
CA LYS A 44 5.31 -26.96 24.18
C LYS A 44 6.73 -26.91 23.63
N GLU A 45 7.70 -26.85 24.52
CA GLU A 45 9.12 -26.85 24.17
C GLU A 45 9.49 -28.02 23.25
N TYR A 46 8.95 -29.22 23.49
CA TYR A 46 9.17 -30.38 22.62
C TYR A 46 8.82 -30.11 21.15
N ASN A 47 7.67 -29.47 20.87
CA ASN A 47 7.23 -29.21 19.50
C ASN A 47 8.12 -28.17 18.81
N ILE A 48 8.47 -27.13 19.56
CA ILE A 48 9.33 -26.03 19.11
C ILE A 48 10.76 -26.54 18.85
N ARG A 49 11.32 -27.29 19.80
CA ARG A 49 12.64 -27.91 19.70
C ARG A 49 12.69 -28.90 18.55
N ARG A 50 11.71 -29.80 18.42
CA ARG A 50 11.63 -30.76 17.30
C ARG A 50 11.61 -30.05 15.96
N HIS A 51 10.84 -28.96 15.83
CA HIS A 51 10.84 -28.16 14.61
C HIS A 51 12.23 -27.58 14.31
N TYR A 52 12.87 -26.98 15.31
CA TYR A 52 14.21 -26.41 15.14
C TYR A 52 15.25 -27.48 14.78
N ASP A 53 15.29 -28.59 15.51
CA ASP A 53 16.25 -29.67 15.33
C ASP A 53 16.15 -30.30 13.92
N THR A 54 14.92 -30.48 13.43
CA THR A 54 14.68 -31.13 12.13
C THR A 54 14.86 -30.20 10.93
N LYS A 55 14.53 -28.91 11.05
CA LYS A 55 14.55 -27.97 9.92
C LYS A 55 15.73 -27.01 9.90
N HIS A 56 16.26 -26.62 11.06
CA HIS A 56 17.16 -25.46 11.18
C HIS A 56 18.46 -25.75 11.91
N ALA A 57 18.57 -26.82 12.70
CA ALA A 57 19.75 -27.06 13.53
C ALA A 57 21.04 -27.23 12.71
N SER A 58 20.99 -27.83 11.51
CA SER A 58 22.16 -27.99 10.64
C SER A 58 22.80 -26.66 10.24
N THR A 59 21.99 -25.62 10.02
CA THR A 59 22.46 -24.30 9.57
C THR A 59 22.66 -23.31 10.72
N PHE A 60 21.86 -23.42 11.80
CA PHE A 60 21.79 -22.40 12.84
C PHE A 60 22.41 -22.81 14.18
N SER A 61 22.84 -24.06 14.35
CA SER A 61 23.57 -24.50 15.55
C SER A 61 24.95 -23.85 15.70
N GLN A 62 25.55 -23.39 14.60
CA GLN A 62 26.87 -22.74 14.59
C GLN A 62 26.91 -21.38 15.30
N PHE A 63 25.77 -20.69 15.41
CA PHE A 63 25.72 -19.37 16.05
C PHE A 63 25.74 -19.52 17.56
N LYS A 64 26.63 -18.78 18.24
CA LYS A 64 26.75 -18.78 19.71
C LYS A 64 26.33 -17.44 20.32
N GLU A 65 25.66 -17.51 21.47
CA GLU A 65 25.37 -16.39 22.38
C GLU A 65 24.95 -15.08 21.68
N LYS A 66 25.85 -14.09 21.64
CA LYS A 66 25.59 -12.75 21.11
C LYS A 66 25.17 -12.79 19.63
N GLN A 67 25.80 -13.64 18.82
CA GLN A 67 25.44 -13.78 17.40
C GLN A 67 24.01 -14.31 17.22
N ARG A 68 23.53 -15.17 18.12
CA ARG A 68 22.14 -15.65 18.09
C ARG A 68 21.16 -14.54 18.44
N SER A 69 21.47 -13.74 19.47
CA SER A 69 20.62 -12.61 19.87
C SER A 69 20.53 -11.57 18.74
N ASP A 70 21.66 -11.21 18.14
CA ASP A 70 21.71 -10.26 17.02
C ASP A 70 20.92 -10.77 15.81
N LYS A 71 21.05 -12.08 15.51
CA LYS A 71 20.29 -12.72 14.43
C LYS A 71 18.79 -12.77 14.73
N LEU A 72 18.40 -13.05 15.97
CA LEU A 72 17.01 -13.05 16.42
C LEU A 72 16.39 -11.66 16.22
N GLU A 73 17.07 -10.61 16.66
CA GLU A 73 16.59 -9.23 16.47
C GLU A 73 16.52 -8.83 14.99
N SER A 74 17.50 -9.24 14.17
CA SER A 74 17.45 -9.06 12.72
C SER A 74 16.21 -9.72 12.09
N LEU A 75 15.93 -10.98 12.46
CA LEU A 75 14.76 -11.71 11.96
C LEU A 75 13.43 -11.12 12.47
N ARG A 76 13.40 -10.62 13.71
CA ARG A 76 12.25 -9.87 14.27
C ARG A 76 11.99 -8.57 13.52
N ARG A 77 13.03 -7.82 13.15
CA ARG A 77 12.89 -6.61 12.33
C ARG A 77 12.36 -6.95 10.93
N CYS A 78 12.90 -7.99 10.31
CA CYS A 78 12.43 -8.46 9.01
C CYS A 78 10.95 -8.87 9.03
N LEU A 79 10.53 -9.65 10.03
CA LEU A 79 9.12 -10.04 10.17
C LEU A 79 8.20 -8.83 10.44
N ARG A 80 8.60 -7.90 11.31
CA ARG A 80 7.84 -6.67 11.56
C ARG A 80 7.70 -5.81 10.31
N SER A 81 8.76 -5.66 9.53
CA SER A 81 8.71 -4.95 8.25
C SER A 81 7.75 -5.61 7.26
N GLN A 82 7.80 -6.94 7.13
CA GLN A 82 6.84 -7.68 6.29
C GLN A 82 5.39 -7.47 6.76
N GLN A 83 5.12 -7.63 8.06
CA GLN A 83 3.79 -7.42 8.65
C GLN A 83 3.29 -5.99 8.48
N ASP A 84 4.17 -4.99 8.58
CA ASP A 84 3.85 -3.58 8.34
C ASP A 84 3.44 -3.34 6.88
N LEU A 85 4.12 -3.95 5.91
CA LEU A 85 3.71 -3.90 4.51
C LEU A 85 2.33 -4.51 4.29
N PHE A 86 2.04 -5.66 4.88
CA PHE A 86 0.71 -6.29 4.79
C PHE A 86 -0.37 -5.45 5.48
N THR A 87 -0.08 -4.88 6.65
CA THR A 87 -1.03 -4.03 7.39
C THR A 87 -1.33 -2.76 6.60
N LYS A 88 -0.31 -2.15 6.00
CA LYS A 88 -0.47 -0.97 5.12
C LYS A 88 -1.23 -1.29 3.84
N ALA A 89 -0.98 -2.45 3.22
CA ALA A 89 -1.74 -2.91 2.07
C ALA A 89 -3.22 -3.15 2.42
N ASN A 90 -3.52 -3.69 3.60
CA ASN A 90 -4.88 -3.89 4.09
C ASN A 90 -5.58 -2.56 4.44
N LEU A 91 -4.89 -1.60 5.07
CA LEU A 91 -5.36 -0.23 5.30
C LEU A 91 -5.66 0.48 3.98
N LEU A 92 -4.77 0.35 3.00
CA LEU A 92 -5.00 0.85 1.65
C LEU A 92 -6.27 0.25 1.05
N SER A 93 -6.45 -1.08 1.14
CA SER A 93 -7.61 -1.78 0.59
C SER A 93 -8.93 -1.36 1.25
N SER A 94 -8.96 -1.19 2.57
CA SER A 94 -10.16 -0.78 3.30
C SER A 94 -10.48 0.71 3.16
N CYS A 95 -9.47 1.57 3.05
CA CYS A 95 -9.65 3.00 2.81
C CYS A 95 -9.84 3.33 1.32
N LEU A 96 -9.48 2.43 0.40
CA LEU A 96 -9.56 2.63 -1.04
C LEU A 96 -10.93 3.12 -1.53
N PRO A 97 -12.05 2.52 -1.09
CA PRO A 97 -13.37 2.98 -1.53
C PRO A 97 -13.64 4.42 -1.11
N VAL A 98 -13.23 4.80 0.10
CA VAL A 98 -13.41 6.15 0.65
C VAL A 98 -12.54 7.17 -0.09
N VAL A 99 -11.29 6.83 -0.36
CA VAL A 99 -10.35 7.73 -1.06
C VAL A 99 -10.71 7.90 -2.52
N LEU A 100 -11.26 6.87 -3.15
CA LEU A 100 -11.67 6.92 -4.56
C LEU A 100 -13.11 7.37 -4.76
N TYR A 101 -13.85 7.61 -3.68
CA TYR A 101 -15.23 8.07 -3.79
C TYR A 101 -15.27 9.48 -4.38
N GLY A 102 -15.89 9.64 -5.55
CA GLY A 102 -16.03 10.92 -6.22
C GLY A 102 -14.72 11.50 -6.78
N CYS A 103 -13.64 10.71 -6.82
CA CYS A 103 -12.35 11.16 -7.32
C CYS A 103 -12.39 11.55 -8.80
N GLU A 104 -13.42 11.10 -9.55
CA GLU A 104 -13.68 11.50 -10.93
C GLU A 104 -13.96 13.01 -11.06
N THR A 105 -14.39 13.68 -9.99
CA THR A 105 -14.84 15.08 -10.02
C THR A 105 -13.90 16.06 -9.30
N TRP A 106 -12.88 15.54 -8.60
CA TRP A 106 -12.01 16.36 -7.78
C TRP A 106 -10.97 17.15 -8.59
N SER A 107 -10.66 18.36 -8.10
CA SER A 107 -9.61 19.23 -8.64
C SER A 107 -8.41 19.33 -7.69
N LEU A 108 -7.82 18.18 -7.30
CA LEU A 108 -6.69 18.15 -6.36
C LEU A 108 -5.35 18.42 -7.06
N THR A 109 -4.42 19.00 -6.31
CA THR A 109 -3.00 19.10 -6.65
C THR A 109 -2.22 17.91 -6.07
N LEU A 110 -1.08 17.55 -6.69
CA LEU A 110 -0.15 16.53 -6.15
C LEU A 110 0.20 16.76 -4.67
N ARG A 111 0.32 18.03 -4.25
CA ARG A 111 0.57 18.40 -2.86
C ARG A 111 -0.55 17.98 -1.93
N GLU A 112 -1.80 18.17 -2.34
CA GLU A 112 -2.99 17.80 -1.57
C GLU A 112 -3.17 16.29 -1.52
N GLU A 113 -2.89 15.60 -2.62
CA GLU A 113 -2.86 14.14 -2.68
C GLU A 113 -1.83 13.57 -1.69
N HIS A 114 -0.59 14.07 -1.72
CA HIS A 114 0.44 13.67 -0.75
C HIS A 114 0.07 14.03 0.70
N ARG A 115 -0.78 15.04 0.92
CA ARG A 115 -1.27 15.41 2.26
C ARG A 115 -2.32 14.41 2.76
N VAL A 116 -3.26 14.02 1.90
CA VAL A 116 -4.26 12.98 2.20
C VAL A 116 -3.57 11.66 2.48
N LEU A 117 -2.62 11.29 1.63
CA LEU A 117 -1.81 10.09 1.81
C LEU A 117 -1.04 10.07 3.13
N ARG A 118 -0.37 11.15 3.50
CA ARG A 118 0.28 11.24 4.83
C ARG A 118 -0.70 11.16 6.00
N ARG A 119 -1.97 11.55 5.80
CA ARG A 119 -3.02 11.41 6.83
C ARG A 119 -3.45 9.95 6.99
N ILE A 120 -3.57 9.21 5.88
CA ILE A 120 -3.96 7.80 5.87
C ILE A 120 -2.86 6.91 6.46
N PHE A 121 -1.61 7.13 6.06
CA PHE A 121 -0.48 6.29 6.50
C PHE A 121 0.12 6.73 7.84
N GLY A 122 -0.33 7.88 8.37
CA GLY A 122 0.03 8.35 9.69
C GLY A 122 1.50 8.79 9.84
N LEU A 123 1.96 8.82 11.09
CA LEU A 123 3.34 9.13 11.44
C LEU A 123 4.18 7.86 11.41
N LYS A 124 5.44 7.97 10.96
CA LYS A 124 6.41 6.88 11.02
C LYS A 124 7.29 7.07 12.24
N ARG A 125 7.51 6.00 13.00
CA ARG A 125 8.48 6.00 14.09
C ARG A 125 9.89 5.90 13.49
N ASP A 126 10.75 6.83 13.89
CA ASP A 126 12.14 6.84 13.51
C ASP A 126 12.91 5.77 14.32
N GLU A 127 13.65 4.91 13.62
CA GLU A 127 14.36 3.79 14.25
C GLU A 127 15.58 4.23 15.05
N VAL A 128 16.17 5.38 14.71
CA VAL A 128 17.40 5.89 15.33
C VAL A 128 17.08 6.75 16.54
N THR A 129 16.13 7.67 16.38
CA THR A 129 15.77 8.64 17.44
C THR A 129 14.62 8.17 18.32
N GLY A 130 13.88 7.13 17.90
CA GLY A 130 12.70 6.62 18.61
C GLY A 130 11.49 7.57 18.59
N GLY A 131 11.62 8.76 17.99
CA GLY A 131 10.59 9.77 17.86
C GLY A 131 9.64 9.53 16.68
N TRP A 132 8.52 10.25 16.66
CA TRP A 132 7.55 10.19 15.57
C TRP A 132 7.80 11.29 14.56
N ARG A 133 7.91 10.94 13.28
CA ARG A 133 8.11 11.92 12.19
C ARG A 133 7.14 11.72 11.04
N LYS A 134 6.97 12.78 10.25
CA LYS A 134 6.24 12.74 8.98
C LYS A 134 7.02 11.91 7.96
N LEU A 135 6.30 11.16 7.11
CA LEU A 135 6.93 10.43 6.01
C LEU A 135 7.45 11.40 4.94
N HIS A 136 8.68 11.15 4.47
CA HIS A 136 9.26 11.83 3.32
C HIS A 136 8.57 11.40 2.01
N ASN A 137 8.71 12.19 0.95
CA ASN A 137 8.06 11.88 -0.33
C ASN A 137 8.57 10.56 -0.91
N GLU A 138 9.87 10.27 -0.84
CA GLU A 138 10.45 9.00 -1.30
C GLU A 138 9.90 7.80 -0.50
N GLU A 139 9.80 7.92 0.82
CA GLU A 139 9.21 6.89 1.67
C GLU A 139 7.73 6.70 1.36
N LEU A 140 7.01 7.79 1.09
CA LEU A 140 5.65 7.76 0.59
C LEU A 140 5.64 6.94 -0.70
N HIS A 141 6.39 7.32 -1.74
CA HIS A 141 6.46 6.62 -3.02
C HIS A 141 6.82 5.12 -2.91
N ASN A 142 7.77 4.76 -2.03
CA ASN A 142 8.13 3.36 -1.78
C ASN A 142 6.98 2.54 -1.16
N LEU A 143 6.13 3.16 -0.33
CA LEU A 143 4.93 2.49 0.21
C LEU A 143 3.83 2.26 -0.85
N TYR A 144 3.83 3.00 -1.96
CA TYR A 144 2.88 2.84 -3.08
C TYR A 144 3.49 2.19 -4.32
N SER A 145 4.56 1.38 -4.22
CA SER A 145 5.12 0.66 -5.38
C SER A 145 4.23 -0.47 -5.93
N SER A 146 2.91 -0.38 -5.76
CA SER A 146 1.82 -1.16 -6.36
C SER A 146 0.93 -0.18 -7.17
N PRO A 147 0.29 -0.56 -8.29
CA PRO A 147 -0.40 0.35 -9.22
C PRO A 147 -1.16 1.46 -8.50
N SER A 148 -0.63 2.68 -8.60
CA SER A 148 -0.84 3.71 -7.58
C SER A 148 -2.30 4.13 -7.43
N ILE A 149 -2.67 4.56 -6.22
CA ILE A 149 -3.97 5.20 -5.98
C ILE A 149 -4.16 6.44 -6.87
N ILE A 150 -3.07 7.15 -7.17
CA ILE A 150 -3.06 8.30 -8.09
C ILE A 150 -3.44 7.83 -9.49
N ARG A 151 -2.78 6.80 -10.02
CA ARG A 151 -3.12 6.21 -11.32
C ARG A 151 -4.52 5.63 -11.38
N MET A 152 -5.03 5.12 -10.27
CA MET A 152 -6.42 4.70 -10.17
C MET A 152 -7.40 5.87 -10.15
N ILE A 153 -7.04 7.00 -9.52
CA ILE A 153 -7.79 8.26 -9.59
C ILE A 153 -7.77 8.80 -11.03
N GLU A 154 -6.59 8.91 -11.66
CA GLU A 154 -6.40 9.35 -13.04
C GLU A 154 -7.22 8.47 -14.00
N SER A 155 -7.10 7.14 -13.88
CA SER A 155 -7.85 6.18 -14.69
C SER A 155 -9.37 6.30 -14.50
N ARG A 156 -9.86 6.50 -13.26
CA ARG A 156 -11.29 6.75 -13.01
C ARG A 156 -11.75 8.06 -13.63
N ARG A 157 -10.96 9.13 -13.48
CA ARG A 157 -11.21 10.44 -14.09
C ARG A 157 -11.25 10.35 -15.63
N MET A 158 -10.35 9.58 -16.22
CA MET A 158 -10.31 9.32 -17.66
C MET A 158 -11.50 8.46 -18.13
N ARG A 159 -11.92 7.42 -17.39
CA ARG A 159 -13.15 6.69 -17.73
C ARG A 159 -14.36 7.62 -17.74
N TRP A 160 -14.46 8.49 -16.74
CA TRP A 160 -15.55 9.45 -16.61
C TRP A 160 -15.55 10.48 -17.75
N VAL A 161 -14.40 11.09 -18.08
CA VAL A 161 -14.33 12.06 -19.17
C VAL A 161 -14.68 11.44 -20.52
N GLY A 162 -14.21 10.22 -20.79
CA GLY A 162 -14.58 9.52 -22.02
C GLY A 162 -16.07 9.19 -22.07
N HIS A 163 -16.69 8.87 -20.93
CA HIS A 163 -18.13 8.69 -20.87
C HIS A 163 -18.88 9.99 -21.18
N VAL A 164 -18.48 11.11 -20.59
CA VAL A 164 -19.10 12.43 -20.79
C VAL A 164 -18.93 12.92 -22.23
N ALA A 165 -17.72 12.82 -22.80
CA ALA A 165 -17.43 13.23 -24.17
C ALA A 165 -18.27 12.45 -25.22
N ARG A 166 -18.56 11.17 -24.95
CA ARG A 166 -19.43 10.35 -25.79
C ARG A 166 -20.93 10.60 -25.62
N MET A 167 -21.36 11.38 -24.62
CA MET A 167 -22.78 11.76 -24.49
C MET A 167 -23.24 12.73 -25.59
N GLY A 168 -22.29 13.31 -26.34
CA GLY A 168 -22.57 14.28 -27.39
C GLY A 168 -22.80 15.70 -26.88
N GLU A 169 -22.68 16.66 -27.78
CA GLU A 169 -22.73 18.10 -27.49
C GLU A 169 -24.09 18.58 -26.97
N THR A 170 -25.15 17.78 -27.14
CA THR A 170 -26.48 18.10 -26.64
C THR A 170 -26.58 17.95 -25.11
N SER A 171 -25.73 17.13 -24.51
CA SER A 171 -25.70 16.91 -23.05
C SER A 171 -25.19 18.14 -22.31
N ASN A 172 -25.96 18.60 -21.32
CA ASN A 172 -25.56 19.71 -20.44
C ASN A 172 -24.23 19.43 -19.74
N VAL A 173 -23.95 18.16 -19.41
CA VAL A 173 -22.69 17.76 -18.75
C VAL A 173 -21.50 17.94 -19.72
N CYS A 174 -21.66 17.55 -20.99
CA CYS A 174 -20.65 17.75 -22.02
C CYS A 174 -20.42 19.25 -22.31
N LYS A 175 -21.49 20.05 -22.34
CA LYS A 175 -21.38 21.51 -22.48
C LYS A 175 -20.58 22.13 -21.34
N ILE A 176 -20.89 21.79 -20.08
CA ILE A 176 -20.18 22.29 -18.90
C ILE A 176 -18.68 21.89 -18.93
N LEU A 177 -18.37 20.71 -19.47
CA LEU A 177 -17.02 20.20 -19.61
C LEU A 177 -16.15 21.06 -20.53
N VAL A 178 -16.70 21.42 -21.69
CA VAL A 178 -15.99 22.10 -22.78
C VAL A 178 -15.93 23.61 -22.54
N VAL A 179 -16.92 24.18 -21.85
CA VAL A 179 -17.00 25.62 -21.60
C VAL A 179 -15.79 26.12 -20.79
N LYS A 180 -15.08 27.09 -21.35
CA LYS A 180 -14.05 27.87 -20.65
C LYS A 180 -14.66 29.20 -20.22
N PRO A 181 -15.11 29.35 -18.96
CA PRO A 181 -15.60 30.64 -18.50
C PRO A 181 -14.46 31.67 -18.53
N GLU A 182 -14.74 32.79 -19.18
CA GLU A 182 -13.86 33.96 -19.29
C GLU A 182 -13.92 34.78 -17.99
N GLY A 183 -12.79 35.40 -17.63
CA GLY A 183 -12.68 36.24 -16.42
C GLY A 183 -11.68 35.76 -15.36
N GLY A 184 -11.38 36.65 -14.42
CA GLY A 184 -10.48 36.41 -13.29
C GLY A 184 -11.06 35.42 -12.27
N ARG A 185 -10.21 34.62 -11.62
CA ARG A 185 -10.68 33.69 -10.59
C ARG A 185 -10.89 34.41 -9.25
N PRO A 186 -12.00 34.15 -8.55
CA PRO A 186 -12.19 34.61 -7.18
C PRO A 186 -11.08 34.08 -6.26
N GLN A 187 -10.70 34.90 -5.27
CA GLN A 187 -9.73 34.53 -4.25
C GLN A 187 -10.21 33.30 -3.46
N GLY A 188 -9.33 32.31 -3.26
CA GLY A 188 -9.63 31.07 -2.52
C GLY A 188 -10.08 29.88 -3.37
N ARG A 189 -10.42 30.06 -4.66
CA ARG A 189 -10.76 28.93 -5.54
C ARG A 189 -9.50 28.12 -5.90
N PRO A 190 -9.57 26.77 -6.04
CA PRO A 190 -8.43 25.96 -6.45
C PRO A 190 -7.74 26.48 -7.71
N ARG A 191 -6.40 26.41 -7.72
CA ARG A 191 -5.56 26.91 -8.83
C ARG A 191 -5.75 26.12 -10.12
N ARG A 192 -6.16 24.86 -10.06
CA ARG A 192 -6.48 24.04 -11.25
C ARG A 192 -7.99 23.93 -11.43
N ARG A 193 -8.47 24.07 -12.67
CA ARG A 193 -9.81 23.61 -13.07
C ARG A 193 -9.75 22.10 -13.23
N TRP A 194 -10.92 21.47 -13.17
CA TRP A 194 -11.04 20.05 -13.44
C TRP A 194 -10.45 19.65 -14.81
N ALA A 195 -10.72 20.45 -15.86
CA ALA A 195 -10.13 20.23 -17.19
C ALA A 195 -8.60 20.38 -17.21
N ASP A 196 -8.01 21.19 -16.32
CA ASP A 196 -6.55 21.29 -16.19
C ASP A 196 -5.95 20.02 -15.59
N ASN A 197 -6.70 19.32 -14.73
CA ASN A 197 -6.29 18.01 -14.21
C ASN A 197 -6.36 16.93 -15.27
N ILE A 198 -7.42 16.89 -16.10
CA ILE A 198 -7.47 15.97 -17.24
C ILE A 198 -6.30 16.20 -18.18
N ARG A 199 -5.99 17.46 -18.49
CA ARG A 199 -4.81 17.78 -19.30
C ARG A 199 -3.57 17.19 -18.67
N VAL A 200 -3.37 17.36 -17.36
CA VAL A 200 -2.21 16.80 -16.63
C VAL A 200 -2.16 15.27 -16.67
N ASP A 201 -3.29 14.59 -16.48
CA ASP A 201 -3.37 13.13 -16.60
C ASP A 201 -3.03 12.66 -18.02
N LEU A 202 -3.28 13.52 -19.01
CA LEU A 202 -2.98 13.34 -20.43
C LEU A 202 -1.63 13.95 -20.87
N ILE A 203 -0.85 14.64 -20.02
CA ILE A 203 0.39 15.36 -20.42
C ILE A 203 1.46 14.41 -20.99
N GLY A 204 1.40 13.11 -20.68
CA GLY A 204 2.26 12.10 -21.36
C GLY A 204 1.92 11.85 -22.84
N TRP A 205 0.88 12.50 -23.35
CA TRP A 205 0.24 12.29 -24.66
C TRP A 205 -0.04 13.66 -25.31
N ASP A 206 0.97 14.54 -25.28
CA ASP A 206 0.84 15.96 -25.63
C ASP A 206 0.41 16.19 -27.09
N GLY A 207 -0.51 17.14 -27.29
CA GLY A 207 -0.97 17.59 -28.61
C GLY A 207 -2.20 16.87 -29.22
N MET A 208 -2.76 15.86 -28.57
CA MET A 208 -3.90 15.09 -29.12
C MET A 208 -5.26 15.69 -28.69
N ASP A 209 -6.20 15.89 -29.63
CA ASP A 209 -7.58 16.24 -29.28
C ASP A 209 -8.25 15.02 -28.64
N TRP A 210 -8.23 15.00 -27.32
CA TRP A 210 -8.76 13.89 -26.53
C TRP A 210 -10.28 13.72 -26.72
N ILE A 211 -11.00 14.74 -27.18
CA ILE A 211 -12.44 14.61 -27.45
C ILE A 211 -12.66 13.61 -28.58
N ASP A 212 -11.89 13.73 -29.66
CA ASP A 212 -11.94 12.81 -30.80
C ASP A 212 -11.44 11.41 -30.42
N LEU A 213 -10.36 11.35 -29.63
CA LEU A 213 -9.80 10.08 -29.15
C LEU A 213 -10.80 9.28 -28.30
N THR A 214 -11.68 9.95 -27.56
CA THR A 214 -12.69 9.26 -26.73
C THR A 214 -13.80 8.58 -27.55
N GLN A 215 -13.94 8.93 -28.83
CA GLN A 215 -14.93 8.31 -29.73
C GLN A 215 -14.53 6.88 -30.10
N ASP A 216 -13.23 6.63 -30.31
CA ASP A 216 -12.71 5.27 -30.42
C ASP A 216 -12.66 4.62 -29.03
N LYS A 217 -13.65 3.76 -28.75
CA LYS A 217 -13.79 3.09 -27.45
C LYS A 217 -12.62 2.17 -27.14
N ASP A 218 -12.01 1.55 -28.15
CA ASP A 218 -10.98 0.54 -27.94
C ASP A 218 -9.62 1.20 -27.74
N GLN A 219 -9.30 2.25 -28.52
CA GLN A 219 -8.14 3.11 -28.27
C GLN A 219 -8.25 3.81 -26.91
N TRP A 220 -9.43 4.36 -26.57
CA TRP A 220 -9.64 4.98 -25.26
C TRP A 220 -9.48 3.98 -24.11
N ARG A 221 -10.02 2.76 -24.26
CA ARG A 221 -9.88 1.71 -23.25
C ARG A 221 -8.42 1.28 -23.10
N ALA A 222 -7.70 1.12 -24.21
CA ALA A 222 -6.28 0.78 -24.21
C ALA A 222 -5.46 1.88 -23.49
N LEU A 223 -5.72 3.15 -23.79
CA LEU A 223 -5.09 4.30 -23.12
C LEU A 223 -5.33 4.28 -21.60
N VAL A 224 -6.58 4.16 -21.18
CA VAL A 224 -6.97 4.10 -19.75
C VAL A 224 -6.32 2.91 -19.05
N ASN A 225 -6.20 1.77 -19.73
CA ASN A 225 -5.54 0.58 -19.19
C ASN A 225 -4.02 0.78 -19.09
N THR A 226 -3.37 1.44 -20.06
CA THR A 226 -1.95 1.82 -19.97
C THR A 226 -1.70 2.72 -18.75
N VAL A 227 -2.62 3.64 -18.47
CA VAL A 227 -2.58 4.46 -17.24
C VAL A 227 -2.72 3.61 -15.96
N MET A 228 -3.31 2.43 -16.03
CA MET A 228 -3.33 1.47 -14.91
C MET A 228 -2.09 0.57 -14.88
N THR A 229 -1.50 0.21 -16.03
CA THR A 229 -0.54 -0.89 -16.16
C THR A 229 0.93 -0.49 -16.25
N VAL A 230 1.32 0.77 -16.51
CA VAL A 230 2.76 1.18 -16.40
C VAL A 230 3.27 1.00 -14.96
N THR A 231 3.66 -0.22 -14.63
CA THR A 231 4.63 -0.56 -13.62
C THR A 231 6.00 -0.43 -14.28
N ASN A 232 6.83 0.49 -13.79
CA ASN A 232 8.26 0.59 -14.12
C ASN A 232 8.63 0.99 -15.56
N LEU A 233 8.44 2.26 -15.90
CA LEU A 233 9.42 2.94 -16.75
C LEU A 233 10.14 3.98 -15.91
N ARG A 234 11.22 3.53 -15.27
CA ARG A 234 12.35 4.39 -14.97
C ARG A 234 12.85 4.87 -16.34
N VAL A 235 12.56 6.13 -16.68
CA VAL A 235 13.28 6.81 -17.76
C VAL A 235 14.74 6.96 -17.29
N PRO A 236 15.74 6.69 -18.15
CA PRO A 236 17.16 6.69 -17.79
C PRO A 236 17.63 7.99 -17.12
#